data_AF-A0A6I3E375-F1
#
_entry.id   AF-A0A6I3E375-F1
#
_cell.length_a   1.000
_cell.length_b   1.000
_cell.length_c   1.000
_cell.angle_alpha   90.00
_cell.angle_beta   90.00
_cell.angle_gamma   90.00
#
_symmetry.space_group_name_H-M   'P 1'
#
loop_
_entity.id
_entity.type
_entity.pdbx_description
1 polymer ?
#
loop_
_entity_poly.entity_id
_entity_poly.type
_entity_poly.pdbx_seq_one_letter_code
_entity_poly.pdbx_strand_id
1 'polypeptide(L)'
;MTTAPVVLPAGRLITSAVAAGSVASAVVLIGSPSTTMLAILCLFSLTLGVLFVLPVGGADVPIVISLLNAFTGLSVAASGYVLQNVLLIIAGTLVGASGTLLTQLMAEAMGRPITNTLFGAFKASTATAAGSGEERPYRSSSAQDVAIMLGYAQKVIIVPGYGLAVAQAQNTIRELVDLLTERGIEVEYAIHPVAGRMPGHMNVLLAEANVPYEQLKEMDEVNPEFSTTDVALVVGANDVVNPAARDDKTAPIYGMPILDVDQARQVVFLKRSMRPGFAGIENDLLFQPQTSLLFGDAKDSLTKVVAAVKGL
;
A
#
# COMPACT_ATOMS: atom_id res chain seq x y z
N MET A 1 -17.17 -9.82 1.61
CA MET A 1 -17.34 -8.37 1.90
C MET A 1 -16.74 -7.59 0.74
N THR A 2 -17.30 -6.44 0.38
CA THR A 2 -16.78 -5.59 -0.71
C THR A 2 -15.50 -4.87 -0.26
N THR A 3 -14.61 -4.55 -1.19
CA THR A 3 -13.42 -3.70 -0.93
C THR A 3 -13.78 -2.21 -0.81
N ALA A 4 -14.97 -1.83 -1.26
CA ALA A 4 -15.52 -0.50 -1.09
C ALA A 4 -15.98 -0.29 0.37
N PRO A 5 -15.78 0.91 0.93
CA PRO A 5 -16.21 1.25 2.27
C PRO A 5 -17.74 1.15 2.39
N VAL A 6 -18.22 0.54 3.46
CA VAL A 6 -19.65 0.42 3.74
C VAL A 6 -20.05 1.51 4.74
N VAL A 7 -20.74 2.54 4.25
CA VAL A 7 -21.17 3.67 5.08
C VAL A 7 -22.65 3.50 5.43
N LEU A 8 -22.93 3.37 6.73
CA LEU A 8 -24.30 3.33 7.24
C LEU A 8 -24.90 4.74 7.29
N PRO A 9 -26.20 4.91 6.95
CA PRO A 9 -26.89 6.18 7.18
C PRO A 9 -26.86 6.52 8.67
N ALA A 10 -26.51 7.77 9.01
CA ALA A 10 -26.24 8.22 10.38
C ALA A 10 -25.14 7.44 11.14
N GLY A 11 -24.22 6.78 10.42
CA GLY A 11 -23.19 5.92 11.01
C GLY A 11 -22.34 6.59 12.09
N ARG A 12 -22.02 7.90 11.98
CA ARG A 12 -21.33 8.63 13.06
C ARG A 12 -22.10 8.57 14.38
N LEU A 13 -23.39 8.88 14.35
CA LEU A 13 -24.23 8.91 15.55
C LEU A 13 -24.38 7.51 16.13
N ILE A 14 -24.57 6.49 15.28
CA ILE A 14 -24.70 5.10 15.71
C ILE A 14 -23.39 4.63 16.37
N THR A 15 -22.24 4.83 15.72
CA THR A 15 -20.94 4.43 16.28
C THR A 15 -20.63 5.18 17.58
N SER A 16 -20.90 6.48 17.66
CA SER A 16 -20.74 7.26 18.90
C SER A 16 -21.67 6.78 20.01
N ALA A 17 -22.92 6.45 19.70
CA ALA A 17 -23.87 5.92 20.69
C ALA A 17 -23.44 4.54 21.22
N VAL A 18 -22.96 3.66 20.34
CA VAL A 18 -22.42 2.34 20.70
C VAL A 18 -21.16 2.48 21.56
N ALA A 19 -20.27 3.42 21.23
CA ALA A 19 -19.07 3.70 22.04
C ALA A 19 -19.41 4.30 23.41
N ALA A 20 -20.38 5.22 23.48
CA ALA A 20 -20.86 5.73 24.76
C ALA A 20 -21.53 4.60 25.59
N GLY A 21 -22.29 3.73 24.93
CA GLY A 21 -22.91 2.55 25.53
C GLY A 21 -21.91 1.55 26.10
N SER A 22 -20.78 1.31 25.42
CA SER A 22 -19.71 0.44 25.94
C SER A 22 -19.06 1.04 27.19
N VAL A 23 -18.74 2.34 27.17
CA VAL A 23 -18.16 3.04 28.34
C VAL A 23 -19.15 3.06 29.51
N ALA A 24 -20.42 3.38 29.27
CA ALA A 24 -21.46 3.38 30.31
C ALA A 24 -21.62 1.98 30.92
N SER A 25 -21.65 0.93 30.09
CA SER A 25 -21.74 -0.46 30.55
C SER A 25 -20.53 -0.85 31.41
N ALA A 26 -19.33 -0.40 31.05
CA ALA A 26 -18.12 -0.64 31.84
C ALA A 26 -18.18 0.07 33.21
N VAL A 27 -18.64 1.32 33.27
CA VAL A 27 -18.78 2.07 34.53
C VAL A 27 -19.82 1.41 35.45
N VAL A 28 -20.98 1.02 34.91
CA VAL A 28 -22.02 0.32 35.69
C VAL A 28 -21.51 -1.03 36.19
N LEU A 29 -20.72 -1.75 35.38
CA LEU A 29 -20.14 -3.03 35.79
C LEU A 29 -19.19 -2.89 36.99
N ILE A 30 -18.45 -1.78 37.10
CA ILE A 30 -17.57 -1.49 38.25
C ILE A 30 -18.40 -1.30 39.53
N GLY A 31 -19.52 -0.58 39.45
CA GLY A 31 -20.38 -0.30 40.61
C GLY A 31 -21.29 -1.47 41.01
N SER A 32 -21.75 -2.25 40.03
CA SER A 32 -22.64 -3.41 40.22
C SER A 32 -22.20 -4.57 39.32
N PRO A 33 -21.25 -5.40 39.79
CA PRO A 33 -20.76 -6.54 39.02
C PRO A 33 -21.88 -7.54 38.73
N SER A 34 -22.18 -7.77 37.46
CA SER A 34 -23.20 -8.72 37.01
C SER A 34 -22.80 -9.36 35.70
N THR A 35 -23.01 -10.68 35.58
CA THR A 35 -22.75 -11.44 34.34
C THR A 35 -23.55 -10.87 33.16
N THR A 36 -24.76 -10.37 33.42
CA THR A 36 -25.59 -9.72 32.38
C THR A 36 -24.96 -8.42 31.88
N MET A 37 -24.41 -7.59 32.78
CA MET A 37 -23.72 -6.35 32.39
C MET A 37 -22.42 -6.64 31.64
N LEU A 38 -21.70 -7.70 32.02
CA LEU A 38 -20.51 -8.16 31.30
C LEU A 38 -20.87 -8.61 29.87
N ALA A 39 -21.97 -9.35 29.70
CA ALA A 39 -22.46 -9.77 28.39
C ALA A 39 -22.88 -8.57 27.51
N ILE A 40 -23.53 -7.57 28.10
CA ILE A 40 -23.91 -6.33 27.41
C ILE A 40 -22.68 -5.54 26.98
N LEU A 41 -21.69 -5.38 27.86
CA LEU A 41 -20.41 -4.74 27.51
C LEU A 41 -19.70 -5.46 26.37
N CYS A 42 -19.69 -6.79 26.39
CA CYS A 42 -19.12 -7.62 25.32
C CYS A 42 -19.85 -7.37 23.99
N LEU A 43 -21.19 -7.36 24.00
CA LEU A 43 -22.00 -7.09 22.81
C LEU A 43 -21.74 -5.70 22.23
N PHE A 44 -21.69 -4.65 23.06
CA PHE A 44 -21.37 -3.29 22.62
C PHE A 44 -19.95 -3.21 22.04
N SER A 45 -18.97 -3.87 22.67
CA SER A 45 -17.58 -3.86 22.20
C SER A 45 -17.40 -4.57 20.86
N LEU A 46 -18.05 -5.72 20.67
CA LEU A 46 -18.06 -6.43 19.38
C LEU A 46 -18.73 -5.60 18.28
N THR A 47 -19.90 -5.02 18.60
CA THR A 47 -20.63 -4.16 17.66
C THR A 47 -19.80 -2.92 17.30
N LEU A 48 -19.13 -2.32 18.28
CA LEU A 48 -18.21 -1.19 18.06
C LEU A 48 -17.08 -1.59 17.11
N GLY A 49 -16.46 -2.76 17.31
CA GLY A 49 -15.40 -3.25 16.43
C GLY A 49 -15.84 -3.38 14.97
N VAL A 50 -17.04 -3.94 14.74
CA VAL A 50 -17.62 -4.05 13.39
C VAL A 50 -17.90 -2.67 12.80
N LEU A 51 -18.57 -1.78 13.55
CA LEU A 51 -18.90 -0.42 13.09
C LEU A 51 -17.67 0.46 12.87
N PHE A 52 -16.56 0.16 13.55
CA PHE A 52 -15.29 0.87 13.41
C PHE A 52 -14.56 0.51 12.11
N VAL A 53 -14.63 -0.76 11.68
CA VAL A 53 -13.91 -1.24 10.47
C VAL A 53 -14.73 -1.12 9.19
N LEU A 54 -16.07 -1.25 9.25
CA LEU A 54 -16.95 -1.16 8.08
C LEU A 54 -16.75 0.07 7.17
N PRO A 55 -16.59 1.30 7.70
CA PRO A 55 -16.45 2.49 6.86
C PRO A 55 -15.04 2.65 6.25
N VAL A 56 -14.10 1.77 6.57
CA VAL A 56 -12.71 1.85 6.10
C VAL A 56 -12.64 1.36 4.67
N GLY A 57 -12.12 2.18 3.76
CA GLY A 57 -11.90 1.78 2.37
C GLY A 57 -10.74 0.79 2.26
N GLY A 58 -10.68 0.00 1.17
CA GLY A 58 -9.60 -0.99 1.03
C GLY A 58 -8.17 -0.42 1.08
N ALA A 59 -7.97 0.89 0.81
CA ALA A 59 -6.66 1.58 0.83
C ALA A 59 -6.24 1.72 2.28
N ASP A 60 -7.27 1.98 3.07
CA ASP A 60 -7.37 2.12 4.51
C ASP A 60 -6.86 0.93 5.32
N VAL A 61 -7.05 -0.26 4.74
CA VAL A 61 -7.03 -1.52 5.47
C VAL A 61 -5.69 -1.80 6.15
N PRO A 62 -4.52 -1.60 5.52
CA PRO A 62 -3.24 -1.84 6.18
C PRO A 62 -3.04 -0.96 7.44
N ILE A 63 -3.45 0.31 7.39
CA ILE A 63 -3.38 1.23 8.53
C ILE A 63 -4.27 0.73 9.67
N VAL A 64 -5.47 0.26 9.35
CA VAL A 64 -6.42 -0.25 10.36
C VAL A 64 -5.99 -1.58 10.95
N ILE A 65 -5.36 -2.46 10.16
CA ILE A 65 -4.75 -3.70 10.69
C ILE A 65 -3.67 -3.36 11.72
N SER A 66 -2.77 -2.43 11.40
CA SER A 66 -1.71 -1.98 12.31
C SER A 66 -2.28 -1.35 13.60
N LEU A 67 -3.32 -0.53 13.48
CA LEU A 67 -3.99 0.09 14.62
C LEU A 67 -4.66 -0.95 15.52
N LEU A 68 -5.35 -1.93 14.95
CA LEU A 68 -5.97 -3.02 15.72
C LEU A 68 -4.91 -3.89 16.41
N ASN A 69 -3.73 -4.07 15.81
CA ASN A 69 -2.60 -4.73 16.44
C ASN A 69 -2.04 -3.93 17.63
N ALA A 70 -2.09 -2.59 17.59
CA ALA A 70 -1.76 -1.78 18.76
C ALA A 70 -2.78 -1.99 19.90
N PHE A 71 -4.08 -2.06 19.56
CA PHE A 71 -5.15 -2.27 20.53
C PHE A 71 -5.12 -3.66 21.18
N THR A 72 -4.73 -4.71 20.44
CA THR A 72 -4.51 -6.04 21.04
C THR A 72 -3.36 -5.99 22.06
N GLY A 73 -2.25 -5.33 21.74
CA GLY A 73 -1.13 -5.11 22.67
C GLY A 73 -1.56 -4.41 23.96
N LEU A 74 -2.27 -3.29 23.85
CA LEU A 74 -2.81 -2.56 25.01
C LEU A 74 -3.79 -3.40 25.84
N SER A 75 -4.62 -4.22 25.20
CA SER A 75 -5.55 -5.12 25.88
C SER A 75 -4.82 -6.24 26.65
N VAL A 76 -3.73 -6.77 26.09
CA VAL A 76 -2.86 -7.74 26.77
C VAL A 76 -2.15 -7.10 27.96
N ALA A 77 -1.69 -5.85 27.83
CA ALA A 77 -1.08 -5.12 28.94
C ALA A 77 -2.07 -4.89 30.10
N ALA A 78 -3.30 -4.46 29.78
CA ALA A 78 -4.37 -4.31 30.77
C ALA A 78 -4.70 -5.65 31.46
N SER A 79 -4.75 -6.74 30.71
CA SER A 79 -4.93 -8.09 31.27
C SER A 79 -3.78 -8.49 32.19
N GLY A 80 -2.54 -8.11 31.84
CA GLY A 80 -1.36 -8.30 32.68
C GLY A 80 -1.47 -7.58 34.01
N TYR A 81 -2.02 -6.36 34.03
CA TYR A 81 -2.29 -5.63 35.26
C TYR A 81 -3.33 -6.35 36.14
N VAL A 82 -4.42 -6.83 35.56
CA VAL A 82 -5.47 -7.58 36.29
C VAL A 82 -4.93 -8.89 36.86
N LEU A 83 -4.09 -9.59 36.11
CA LEU A 83 -3.50 -10.88 36.50
C LEU A 83 -2.21 -10.75 37.33
N GLN A 84 -1.75 -9.52 37.61
CA GLN A 84 -0.47 -9.23 38.27
C GLN A 84 0.72 -9.93 37.59
N ASN A 85 0.70 -10.01 36.26
CA ASN A 85 1.71 -10.68 35.45
C ASN A 85 2.55 -9.66 34.69
N VAL A 86 3.79 -9.45 35.17
CA VAL A 86 4.76 -8.50 34.60
C VAL A 86 5.08 -8.81 33.14
N LEU A 87 5.16 -10.09 32.76
CA LEU A 87 5.47 -10.48 31.38
C LEU A 87 4.39 -10.00 30.41
N LEU A 88 3.11 -10.12 30.77
CA LEU A 88 2.00 -9.64 29.95
C LEU A 88 1.97 -8.11 29.85
N ILE A 89 2.34 -7.40 30.93
CA ILE A 89 2.47 -5.94 30.93
C ILE A 89 3.57 -5.51 29.96
N ILE A 90 4.77 -6.10 30.06
CA ILE A 90 5.91 -5.76 29.21
C ILE A 90 5.62 -6.12 27.75
N ALA A 91 5.17 -7.34 27.47
CA ALA A 91 4.87 -7.78 26.10
C ALA A 91 3.74 -6.95 25.48
N GLY A 92 2.65 -6.71 26.21
CA GLY A 92 1.52 -5.93 25.71
C GLY A 92 1.86 -4.48 25.42
N THR A 93 2.61 -3.82 26.32
CA THR A 93 3.03 -2.41 26.11
C THR A 93 4.01 -2.27 24.96
N LEU A 94 4.93 -3.23 24.77
CA LEU A 94 5.86 -3.25 23.64
C LEU A 94 5.10 -3.38 22.31
N VAL A 95 4.16 -4.33 22.22
CA VAL A 95 3.32 -4.52 21.02
C VAL A 95 2.46 -3.28 20.76
N GLY A 96 1.85 -2.71 21.80
CA GLY A 96 1.01 -1.51 21.71
C GLY A 96 1.80 -0.29 21.19
N ALA A 97 2.99 -0.04 21.73
CA ALA A 97 3.85 1.06 21.33
C ALA A 97 4.35 0.88 19.88
N SER A 98 4.86 -0.30 19.55
CA SER A 98 5.36 -0.61 18.20
C SER A 98 4.25 -0.52 17.15
N GLY A 99 3.05 -1.05 17.44
CA GLY A 99 1.91 -0.98 16.52
C GLY A 99 1.43 0.45 16.31
N THR A 100 1.42 1.28 17.36
CA THR A 100 1.03 2.69 17.25
C THR A 100 2.00 3.48 16.39
N LEU A 101 3.31 3.29 16.60
CA LEU A 101 4.36 3.94 15.81
C LEU A 101 4.31 3.50 14.34
N LEU A 102 4.17 2.19 14.09
CA LEU A 102 3.99 1.66 12.74
C LEU A 102 2.76 2.25 12.05
N THR A 103 1.63 2.37 12.76
CA THR A 103 0.41 2.99 12.24
C THR A 103 0.65 4.44 11.81
N GLN A 104 1.40 5.21 12.59
CA GLN A 104 1.74 6.60 12.25
C GLN A 104 2.62 6.69 11.00
N LEU A 105 3.70 5.90 10.95
CA LEU A 105 4.59 5.86 9.79
C LEU A 105 3.86 5.44 8.51
N MET A 106 2.94 4.46 8.61
CA MET A 106 2.11 4.05 7.48
C MET A 106 1.17 5.17 7.03
N ALA A 107 0.50 5.85 7.95
CA ALA A 107 -0.42 6.94 7.63
C ALA A 107 0.30 8.11 6.92
N GLU A 108 1.50 8.45 7.40
CA GLU A 108 2.37 9.46 6.80
C GLU A 108 2.84 9.03 5.40
N ALA A 109 3.35 7.79 5.27
CA ALA A 109 3.80 7.26 3.99
C ALA A 109 2.69 7.09 2.94
N MET A 110 1.43 6.94 3.37
CA MET A 110 0.26 6.91 2.49
C MET A 110 -0.33 8.30 2.20
N GLY A 111 0.24 9.38 2.75
CA GLY A 111 -0.29 10.75 2.62
C GLY A 111 -1.68 10.93 3.23
N ARG A 112 -2.09 10.04 4.15
CA ARG A 112 -3.45 9.97 4.69
C ARG A 112 -3.42 9.97 6.21
N PRO A 113 -3.73 11.09 6.87
CA PRO A 113 -3.70 11.15 8.32
C PRO A 113 -4.73 10.19 8.93
N ILE A 114 -4.40 9.59 10.08
CA ILE A 114 -5.22 8.58 10.77
C ILE A 114 -6.68 9.05 10.97
N THR A 115 -6.89 10.34 11.19
CA THR A 115 -8.23 10.93 11.33
C THR A 115 -9.06 10.84 10.05
N ASN A 116 -8.44 11.00 8.88
CA ASN A 116 -9.09 10.84 7.57
C ASN A 116 -9.28 9.35 7.24
N THR A 117 -8.34 8.50 7.60
CA THR A 117 -8.47 7.03 7.47
C THR A 117 -9.67 6.49 8.27
N LEU A 118 -9.85 6.93 9.52
CA LEU A 118 -10.89 6.43 10.41
C LEU A 118 -12.25 7.15 10.25
N PHE A 119 -12.24 8.44 9.91
CA PHE A 119 -13.47 9.25 9.87
C PHE A 119 -13.75 9.91 8.51
N GLY A 120 -12.88 9.73 7.53
CA GLY A 120 -13.01 10.33 6.18
C GLY A 120 -14.23 9.83 5.42
N ALA A 121 -14.58 8.56 5.55
CA ALA A 121 -15.79 7.99 4.96
C ALA A 121 -17.07 8.65 5.47
N PHE A 122 -17.05 9.18 6.70
CA PHE A 122 -18.17 9.97 7.19
C PHE A 122 -18.09 11.46 6.83
N LYS A 123 -16.92 11.97 6.41
CA LYS A 123 -16.72 13.36 5.93
C LYS A 123 -16.94 13.51 4.43
N ALA A 124 -17.08 12.41 3.70
CA ALA A 124 -17.41 12.44 2.28
C ALA A 124 -18.80 13.06 2.06
N SER A 125 -18.86 14.40 2.04
CA SER A 125 -19.78 15.10 1.15
C SER A 125 -19.48 14.58 -0.23
N THR A 126 -20.50 14.07 -0.92
CA THR A 126 -20.48 13.62 -2.32
C THR A 126 -19.39 14.34 -3.12
N ALA A 127 -18.21 13.72 -3.20
CA ALA A 127 -17.19 14.16 -4.12
C ALA A 127 -17.79 13.86 -5.50
N THR A 128 -18.15 14.93 -6.20
CA THR A 128 -18.44 14.90 -7.63
C THR A 128 -17.33 14.08 -8.28
N ALA A 129 -17.72 12.99 -8.93
CA ALA A 129 -16.86 12.29 -9.87
C ALA A 129 -16.48 13.29 -10.97
N ALA A 130 -15.37 13.99 -10.78
CA ALA A 130 -14.76 14.83 -11.79
C ALA A 130 -13.70 13.98 -12.50
N GLY A 131 -13.88 13.82 -13.81
CA GLY A 131 -13.02 13.02 -14.66
C GLY A 131 -13.81 12.24 -15.68
N SER A 132 -14.50 12.95 -16.58
CA SER A 132 -14.82 12.41 -17.90
C SER A 132 -13.52 11.97 -18.53
N GLY A 133 -13.35 10.66 -18.75
CA GLY A 133 -12.19 10.13 -19.44
C GLY A 133 -12.14 10.70 -20.86
N GLU A 134 -11.31 11.73 -21.06
CA GLU A 134 -10.80 12.03 -22.38
C GLU A 134 -9.90 10.87 -22.79
N GLU A 135 -10.10 10.36 -24.01
CA GLU A 135 -9.25 9.35 -24.63
C GLU A 135 -7.88 9.97 -24.93
N ARG A 136 -7.05 10.08 -23.89
CA ARG A 136 -5.68 10.59 -23.99
C ARG A 136 -4.82 9.51 -24.67
N PRO A 137 -4.03 9.85 -25.70
CA PRO A 137 -3.20 8.87 -26.39
C PRO A 137 -2.14 8.32 -25.43
N TYR A 138 -1.97 6.99 -25.42
CA TYR A 138 -0.92 6.29 -24.68
C TYR A 138 -0.03 5.50 -25.63
N ARG A 139 1.21 5.19 -25.20
CA ARG A 139 2.13 4.34 -25.97
C ARG A 139 2.10 2.92 -25.43
N SER A 140 1.97 1.94 -26.31
CA SER A 140 2.11 0.52 -25.96
C SER A 140 3.39 -0.05 -26.55
N SER A 141 4.07 -0.93 -25.80
CA SER A 141 5.28 -1.63 -26.24
C SER A 141 5.08 -3.13 -26.20
N SER A 142 5.79 -3.85 -27.09
CA SER A 142 5.89 -5.31 -27.03
C SER A 142 6.97 -5.77 -26.05
N ALA A 143 6.95 -7.05 -25.68
CA ALA A 143 7.99 -7.61 -24.80
C ALA A 143 9.38 -7.53 -25.45
N GLN A 144 9.46 -7.63 -26.78
CA GLN A 144 10.69 -7.49 -27.55
C GLN A 144 11.23 -6.05 -27.47
N ASP A 145 10.37 -5.04 -27.62
CA ASP A 145 10.79 -3.64 -27.52
C ASP A 145 11.34 -3.32 -26.12
N VAL A 146 10.67 -3.83 -25.09
CA VAL A 146 11.11 -3.68 -23.70
C VAL A 146 12.44 -4.39 -23.47
N ALA A 147 12.61 -5.60 -23.99
CA ALA A 147 13.89 -6.33 -23.88
C ALA A 147 15.04 -5.59 -24.56
N ILE A 148 14.82 -5.02 -25.75
CA ILE A 148 15.82 -4.20 -26.46
C ILE A 148 16.16 -2.96 -25.62
N MET A 149 15.16 -2.26 -25.10
CA MET A 149 15.35 -1.08 -24.26
C MET A 149 16.18 -1.41 -23.01
N LEU A 150 15.88 -2.52 -22.35
CA LEU A 150 16.62 -2.99 -21.18
C LEU A 150 18.05 -3.44 -21.54
N GLY A 151 18.23 -4.13 -22.67
CA GLY A 151 19.54 -4.66 -23.09
C GLY A 151 20.57 -3.59 -23.50
N TYR A 152 20.12 -2.38 -23.82
CA TYR A 152 20.99 -1.23 -24.13
C TYR A 152 21.07 -0.18 -23.02
N ALA A 153 20.36 -0.39 -21.90
CA ALA A 153 20.42 0.51 -20.75
C ALA A 153 21.75 0.32 -19.99
N GLN A 154 22.24 1.39 -19.37
CA GLN A 154 23.37 1.31 -18.42
C GLN A 154 22.86 1.15 -16.99
N LYS A 155 21.77 1.86 -16.65
CA LYS A 155 21.12 1.80 -15.34
C LYS A 155 19.62 1.56 -15.47
N VAL A 156 19.10 0.55 -14.78
CA VAL A 156 17.68 0.17 -14.73
C VAL A 156 17.21 0.17 -13.28
N ILE A 157 16.14 0.91 -13.00
CA ILE A 157 15.48 0.88 -11.68
C ILE A 157 14.16 0.15 -11.81
N ILE A 158 13.98 -0.91 -11.03
CA ILE A 158 12.75 -1.69 -10.97
C ILE A 158 11.88 -1.17 -9.84
N VAL A 159 10.63 -0.84 -10.16
CA VAL A 159 9.62 -0.43 -9.17
C VAL A 159 8.58 -1.53 -9.01
N PRO A 160 8.74 -2.43 -8.02
CA PRO A 160 7.78 -3.49 -7.75
C PRO A 160 6.52 -2.94 -7.07
N GLY A 161 5.37 -3.42 -7.48
CA GLY A 161 4.08 -3.11 -6.86
C GLY A 161 3.25 -4.34 -6.55
N TYR A 162 2.03 -4.10 -6.04
CA TYR A 162 1.12 -5.18 -5.65
C TYR A 162 0.80 -6.15 -6.80
N GLY A 163 0.79 -5.68 -8.05
CA GLY A 163 0.57 -6.55 -9.21
C GLY A 163 1.63 -7.65 -9.38
N LEU A 164 2.88 -7.40 -8.99
CA LEU A 164 3.95 -8.41 -8.96
C LEU A 164 3.61 -9.53 -7.98
N ALA A 165 3.16 -9.16 -6.78
CA ALA A 165 2.78 -10.11 -5.73
C ALA A 165 1.54 -10.93 -6.10
N VAL A 166 0.52 -10.30 -6.71
CA VAL A 166 -0.69 -11.01 -7.16
C VAL A 166 -0.36 -12.04 -8.24
N ALA A 167 0.55 -11.73 -9.15
CA ALA A 167 0.97 -12.63 -10.22
C ALA A 167 2.01 -13.68 -9.78
N GLN A 168 2.54 -13.58 -8.55
CA GLN A 168 3.62 -14.43 -8.05
C GLN A 168 4.83 -14.44 -9.00
N ALA A 169 5.24 -13.23 -9.41
CA ALA A 169 6.28 -13.01 -10.41
C ALA A 169 7.66 -12.62 -9.83
N GLN A 170 7.85 -12.72 -8.52
CA GLN A 170 9.10 -12.36 -7.82
C GLN A 170 10.33 -13.15 -8.30
N ASN A 171 10.16 -14.43 -8.61
CA ASN A 171 11.26 -15.25 -9.14
C ASN A 171 11.60 -14.87 -10.60
N THR A 172 10.58 -14.53 -11.39
CA THR A 172 10.77 -14.13 -12.80
C THR A 172 11.45 -12.77 -12.89
N ILE A 173 11.12 -11.82 -12.01
CA ILE A 173 11.81 -10.53 -11.98
C ILE A 173 13.24 -10.67 -11.45
N ARG A 174 13.49 -11.58 -10.50
CA ARG A 174 14.86 -11.91 -10.05
C ARG A 174 15.71 -12.44 -11.19
N GLU A 175 15.17 -13.38 -11.97
CA GLU A 175 15.83 -13.94 -13.16
C GLU A 175 16.13 -12.86 -14.21
N LEU A 176 15.20 -11.91 -14.43
CA LEU A 176 15.46 -10.77 -15.30
C LEU A 176 16.64 -9.93 -14.80
N VAL A 177 16.69 -9.63 -13.50
CA VAL A 177 17.78 -8.85 -12.89
C VAL A 177 19.12 -9.57 -13.01
N ASP A 178 19.17 -10.89 -12.81
CA ASP A 178 20.39 -11.67 -13.03
C ASP A 178 20.92 -11.51 -14.45
N LEU A 179 20.05 -11.68 -15.45
CA LEU A 179 20.45 -11.57 -16.86
C LEU A 179 20.95 -10.18 -17.24
N LEU A 180 20.35 -9.13 -16.66
CA LEU A 180 20.80 -7.75 -16.90
C LEU A 180 22.13 -7.49 -16.19
N THR A 181 22.28 -7.97 -14.95
CA THR A 181 23.52 -7.82 -14.16
C THR A 181 24.69 -8.57 -14.81
N GLU A 182 24.45 -9.77 -15.35
CA GLU A 182 25.45 -10.54 -16.10
C GLU A 182 25.96 -9.80 -17.36
N ARG A 183 25.14 -8.92 -17.93
CA ARG A 183 25.52 -8.04 -19.05
C ARG A 183 26.24 -6.77 -18.61
N GLY A 184 26.47 -6.58 -17.31
CA GLY A 184 27.13 -5.41 -16.74
C GLY A 184 26.21 -4.20 -16.60
N ILE A 185 24.89 -4.40 -16.63
CA ILE A 185 23.89 -3.35 -16.42
C ILE A 185 23.67 -3.18 -14.91
N GLU A 186 23.66 -1.94 -14.44
CA GLU A 186 23.35 -1.63 -13.05
C GLU A 186 21.85 -1.73 -12.83
N VAL A 187 21.43 -2.61 -11.91
CA VAL A 187 20.00 -2.84 -11.63
C VAL A 187 19.71 -2.73 -10.14
N GLU A 188 18.76 -1.87 -9.80
CA GLU A 188 18.33 -1.63 -8.42
C GLU A 188 16.82 -1.76 -8.30
N TYR A 189 16.35 -2.13 -7.10
CA TYR A 189 14.93 -2.16 -6.77
C TYR A 189 14.59 -0.94 -5.92
N ALA A 190 13.66 -0.13 -6.41
CA ALA A 190 13.12 1.02 -5.70
C ALA A 190 11.88 0.62 -4.91
N ILE A 191 12.00 0.56 -3.59
CA ILE A 191 10.93 0.13 -2.69
C ILE A 191 10.19 1.35 -2.13
N HIS A 192 8.90 1.43 -2.45
CA HIS A 192 8.02 2.40 -1.80
C HIS A 192 7.53 1.84 -0.46
N PRO A 193 7.54 2.61 0.65
CA PRO A 193 7.19 2.10 1.98
C PRO A 193 5.80 1.44 2.08
N VAL A 194 4.87 1.90 1.25
CA VAL A 194 3.48 1.41 1.18
C VAL A 194 3.17 0.62 -0.09
N ALA A 195 4.19 0.17 -0.83
CA ALA A 195 3.99 -0.75 -1.94
C ALA A 195 3.39 -2.09 -1.44
N GLY A 196 2.23 -2.45 -1.97
CA GLY A 196 1.56 -3.73 -1.66
C GLY A 196 0.28 -3.58 -0.84
N ARG A 197 0.15 -4.42 0.20
CA ARG A 197 -1.01 -4.50 1.11
C ARG A 197 -0.63 -4.58 2.59
N MET A 198 0.66 -4.56 2.89
CA MET A 198 1.19 -4.54 4.26
C MET A 198 2.52 -3.80 4.25
N PRO A 199 2.95 -3.19 5.36
CA PRO A 199 4.30 -2.64 5.48
C PRO A 199 5.35 -3.68 5.16
N GLY A 200 6.36 -3.29 4.37
CA GLY A 200 7.45 -4.19 3.99
C GLY A 200 7.03 -5.37 3.11
N HIS A 201 5.82 -5.35 2.51
CA HIS A 201 5.33 -6.46 1.68
C HIS A 201 6.34 -6.79 0.57
N MET A 202 6.85 -5.78 -0.15
CA MET A 202 7.79 -6.01 -1.23
C MET A 202 9.15 -6.52 -0.71
N ASN A 203 9.65 -6.00 0.42
CA ASN A 203 10.92 -6.46 1.01
C ASN A 203 10.87 -7.95 1.34
N VAL A 204 9.79 -8.41 1.98
CA VAL A 204 9.62 -9.83 2.33
C VAL A 204 9.50 -10.71 1.08
N LEU A 205 8.71 -10.26 0.09
CA LEU A 205 8.48 -11.01 -1.15
C LEU A 205 9.74 -11.12 -2.02
N LEU A 206 10.57 -10.07 -2.06
CA LEU A 206 11.85 -10.08 -2.77
C LEU A 206 12.93 -10.86 -1.99
N ALA A 207 12.90 -10.81 -0.66
CA ALA A 207 13.74 -11.66 0.18
C ALA A 207 13.43 -13.15 -0.01
N GLU A 208 12.15 -13.53 -0.15
CA GLU A 208 11.73 -14.90 -0.50
C GLU A 208 12.31 -15.35 -1.86
N ALA A 209 12.43 -14.42 -2.81
CA ALA A 209 13.06 -14.66 -4.11
C ALA A 209 14.61 -14.57 -4.08
N ASN A 210 15.22 -14.50 -2.90
CA ASN A 210 16.67 -14.37 -2.69
C ASN A 210 17.29 -13.16 -3.42
N VAL A 211 16.59 -12.01 -3.43
CA VAL A 211 17.18 -10.75 -3.87
C VAL A 211 18.15 -10.24 -2.79
N PRO A 212 19.39 -9.86 -3.15
CA PRO A 212 20.33 -9.25 -2.20
C PRO A 212 19.79 -7.94 -1.63
N TYR A 213 19.87 -7.76 -0.31
CA TYR A 213 19.40 -6.54 0.35
C TYR A 213 20.09 -5.25 -0.14
N GLU A 214 21.33 -5.34 -0.61
CA GLU A 214 22.08 -4.19 -1.16
C GLU A 214 21.43 -3.61 -2.43
N GLN A 215 20.69 -4.44 -3.18
CA GLN A 215 19.93 -4.01 -4.36
C GLN A 215 18.56 -3.43 -3.99
N LEU A 216 18.10 -3.59 -2.75
CA LEU A 216 16.83 -3.05 -2.26
C LEU A 216 17.08 -1.65 -1.70
N LYS A 217 16.75 -0.63 -2.49
CA LYS A 217 16.86 0.77 -2.10
C LYS A 217 15.51 1.27 -1.63
N GLU A 218 15.49 1.90 -0.46
CA GLU A 218 14.29 2.59 0.02
C GLU A 218 14.08 3.89 -0.78
N MET A 219 12.83 4.35 -0.86
CA MET A 219 12.41 5.49 -1.68
C MET A 219 13.29 6.75 -1.52
N ASP A 220 13.65 7.11 -0.29
CA ASP A 220 14.45 8.32 -0.02
C ASP A 220 15.88 8.21 -0.56
N GLU A 221 16.42 6.99 -0.63
CA GLU A 221 17.77 6.71 -1.14
C GLU A 221 17.79 6.71 -2.67
N VAL A 222 16.77 6.10 -3.29
CA VAL A 222 16.72 5.89 -4.76
C VAL A 222 16.17 7.08 -5.54
N ASN A 223 15.35 7.93 -4.92
CA ASN A 223 14.71 9.05 -5.62
C ASN A 223 15.68 10.00 -6.35
N PRO A 224 16.83 10.40 -5.76
CA PRO A 224 17.82 11.22 -6.46
C PRO A 224 18.41 10.56 -7.72
N GLU A 225 18.39 9.22 -7.79
CA GLU A 225 19.04 8.43 -8.84
C GLU A 225 18.18 8.27 -10.11
N PHE A 226 16.87 8.54 -10.03
CA PHE A 226 15.98 8.45 -11.20
C PHE A 226 16.41 9.38 -12.33
N SER A 227 16.93 10.57 -12.01
CA SER A 227 17.41 11.55 -13.00
C SER A 227 18.56 11.03 -13.88
N THR A 228 19.33 10.05 -13.42
CA THR A 228 20.44 9.40 -14.13
C THR A 228 20.08 7.99 -14.63
N THR A 229 18.83 7.57 -14.47
CA THR A 229 18.37 6.23 -14.84
C THR A 229 17.87 6.19 -16.28
N ASP A 230 18.35 5.21 -17.05
CA ASP A 230 17.94 5.03 -18.45
C ASP A 230 16.52 4.48 -18.57
N VAL A 231 16.19 3.46 -17.75
CA VAL A 231 14.88 2.79 -17.80
C VAL A 231 14.35 2.55 -16.39
N ALA A 232 13.18 3.11 -16.10
CA ALA A 232 12.39 2.75 -14.92
C ALA A 232 11.34 1.68 -15.31
N LEU A 233 11.49 0.47 -14.77
CA LEU A 233 10.59 -0.65 -15.02
C LEU A 233 9.56 -0.79 -13.90
N VAL A 234 8.35 -0.28 -14.12
CA VAL A 234 7.26 -0.29 -13.14
C VAL A 234 6.44 -1.56 -13.29
N VAL A 235 6.50 -2.46 -12.30
CA VAL A 235 5.84 -3.76 -12.35
C VAL A 235 4.68 -3.85 -11.37
N GLY A 236 3.47 -3.64 -11.88
CA GLY A 236 2.25 -3.78 -11.08
C GLY A 236 2.07 -2.72 -9.98
N ALA A 237 2.80 -1.60 -10.06
CA ALA A 237 2.60 -0.39 -9.29
C ALA A 237 1.77 0.63 -10.09
N ASN A 238 1.05 1.52 -9.37
CA ASN A 238 0.29 2.60 -10.00
C ASN A 238 0.29 3.86 -9.13
N ASP A 239 -0.29 3.78 -7.93
CA ASP A 239 -0.46 4.96 -7.06
C ASP A 239 0.88 5.49 -6.52
N VAL A 240 1.81 4.58 -6.18
CA VAL A 240 3.14 4.90 -5.63
C VAL A 240 4.09 5.59 -6.61
N VAL A 241 3.66 5.75 -7.86
CA VAL A 241 4.38 6.39 -8.97
C VAL A 241 3.51 7.42 -9.68
N ASN A 242 2.42 7.86 -9.07
CA ASN A 242 1.48 8.78 -9.69
C ASN A 242 1.84 10.25 -9.37
N PRO A 243 2.27 11.07 -10.35
CA PRO A 243 2.66 12.46 -10.13
C PRO A 243 1.55 13.34 -9.54
N ALA A 244 0.27 12.93 -9.67
CA ALA A 244 -0.85 13.63 -9.06
C ALA A 244 -0.70 13.82 -7.54
N ALA A 245 0.06 12.96 -6.85
CA ALA A 245 0.38 13.13 -5.43
C ALA A 245 1.18 14.41 -5.13
N ARG A 246 2.00 14.88 -6.08
CA ARG A 246 2.83 16.07 -5.97
C ARG A 246 2.14 17.31 -6.57
N ASP A 247 1.48 17.12 -7.71
CA ASP A 247 1.08 18.23 -8.58
C ASP A 247 -0.40 18.64 -8.41
N ASP A 248 -1.28 17.71 -8.02
CA ASP A 248 -2.73 17.95 -7.93
C ASP A 248 -3.24 17.97 -6.48
N LYS A 249 -3.54 19.17 -5.97
CA LYS A 249 -4.11 19.40 -4.63
C LYS A 249 -5.49 18.77 -4.40
N THR A 250 -6.20 18.44 -5.47
CA THR A 250 -7.54 17.84 -5.41
C THR A 250 -7.48 16.31 -5.39
N ALA A 251 -6.33 15.72 -5.70
CA ALA A 251 -6.16 14.28 -5.72
C ALA A 251 -6.27 13.67 -4.31
N PRO A 252 -6.96 12.52 -4.13
CA PRO A 252 -7.04 11.82 -2.84
C PRO A 252 -5.71 11.33 -2.27
N ILE A 253 -4.64 11.39 -3.07
CA ILE A 253 -3.27 11.01 -2.70
C ILE A 253 -2.32 12.23 -2.60
N TYR A 254 -2.86 13.45 -2.64
CA TYR A 254 -2.04 14.65 -2.55
C TYR A 254 -1.23 14.68 -1.24
N GLY A 255 0.08 14.90 -1.35
CA GLY A 255 1.03 14.90 -0.23
C GLY A 255 1.55 13.52 0.15
N MET A 256 1.13 12.45 -0.53
CA MET A 256 1.79 11.14 -0.43
C MET A 256 3.18 11.26 -1.10
N PRO A 257 4.28 10.87 -0.42
CA PRO A 257 5.55 10.76 -1.11
C PRO A 257 5.43 9.68 -2.19
N ILE A 258 6.11 9.86 -3.32
CA ILE A 258 6.08 8.92 -4.45
C ILE A 258 7.50 8.64 -4.93
N LEU A 259 7.64 7.57 -5.71
CA LEU A 259 8.86 7.35 -6.49
C LEU A 259 8.84 8.25 -7.72
N ASP A 260 9.87 9.06 -7.88
CA ASP A 260 10.03 10.04 -8.96
C ASP A 260 10.44 9.38 -10.31
N VAL A 261 9.74 8.31 -10.68
CA VAL A 261 9.98 7.56 -11.92
C VAL A 261 9.79 8.41 -13.17
N ASP A 262 9.05 9.52 -13.09
CA ASP A 262 8.87 10.49 -14.15
C ASP A 262 10.16 11.25 -14.52
N GLN A 263 11.19 11.17 -13.67
CA GLN A 263 12.52 11.73 -13.93
C GLN A 263 13.43 10.78 -14.71
N ALA A 264 13.07 9.50 -14.86
CA ALA A 264 13.84 8.55 -15.64
C ALA A 264 13.70 8.81 -17.14
N ARG A 265 14.74 8.47 -17.92
CA ARG A 265 14.79 8.73 -19.36
C ARG A 265 13.71 8.00 -20.15
N GLN A 266 13.37 6.77 -19.75
CA GLN A 266 12.24 5.98 -20.25
C GLN A 266 11.55 5.28 -19.10
N VAL A 267 10.23 5.15 -19.17
CA VAL A 267 9.42 4.46 -18.15
C VAL A 267 8.58 3.38 -18.82
N VAL A 268 8.66 2.15 -18.31
CA VAL A 268 7.89 1.03 -18.84
C VAL A 268 6.97 0.49 -17.76
N PHE A 269 5.66 0.51 -18.01
CA PHE A 269 4.65 -0.02 -17.10
C PHE A 269 4.18 -1.42 -17.53
N LEU A 270 4.28 -2.39 -16.63
CA LEU A 270 3.69 -3.71 -16.77
C LEU A 270 2.37 -3.76 -16.01
N LYS A 271 1.25 -3.77 -16.74
CA LYS A 271 -0.10 -3.83 -16.17
C LYS A 271 -1.10 -4.51 -17.10
N ARG A 272 -2.21 -5.01 -16.55
CA ARG A 272 -3.23 -5.75 -17.33
C ARG A 272 -4.14 -4.88 -18.20
N SER A 273 -4.39 -3.63 -17.80
CA SER A 273 -5.33 -2.72 -18.47
C SER A 273 -5.11 -1.28 -18.01
N MET A 274 -5.83 -0.31 -18.57
CA MET A 274 -5.81 1.10 -18.14
C MET A 274 -6.53 1.38 -16.81
N ARG A 275 -7.07 0.35 -16.15
CA ARG A 275 -7.80 0.52 -14.88
C ARG A 275 -6.95 1.26 -13.82
N PRO A 276 -7.59 2.12 -13.01
CA PRO A 276 -6.93 2.81 -11.91
C PRO A 276 -6.50 1.83 -10.82
N GLY A 277 -5.57 2.29 -9.99
CA GLY A 277 -4.96 1.48 -8.93
C GLY A 277 -5.75 1.51 -7.63
N PHE A 278 -5.01 1.71 -6.55
CA PHE A 278 -5.49 1.81 -5.17
C PHE A 278 -6.71 2.75 -5.07
N ALA A 279 -6.35 4.02 -5.20
CA ALA A 279 -7.11 5.22 -4.91
C ALA A 279 -8.21 5.53 -5.93
N GLY A 280 -8.34 4.72 -6.98
CA GLY A 280 -9.39 4.91 -7.99
C GLY A 280 -9.19 6.12 -8.90
N ILE A 281 -8.01 6.74 -8.89
CA ILE A 281 -7.66 7.85 -9.78
C ILE A 281 -6.83 7.37 -10.97
N GLU A 282 -6.96 8.11 -12.06
CA GLU A 282 -6.11 7.93 -13.24
C GLU A 282 -4.68 8.42 -12.96
N ASN A 283 -3.71 7.85 -13.67
CA ASN A 283 -2.29 8.20 -13.51
C ASN A 283 -1.80 8.91 -14.77
N ASP A 284 -1.45 10.18 -14.62
CA ASP A 284 -1.00 11.04 -15.72
C ASP A 284 0.32 10.59 -16.34
N LEU A 285 1.15 9.87 -15.58
CA LEU A 285 2.41 9.30 -16.06
C LEU A 285 2.18 8.32 -17.22
N LEU A 286 1.04 7.63 -17.27
CA LEU A 286 0.72 6.66 -18.33
C LEU A 286 0.59 7.31 -19.71
N PHE A 287 0.41 8.62 -19.78
CA PHE A 287 0.23 9.40 -21.00
C PHE A 287 1.46 10.22 -21.37
N GLN A 288 2.50 10.22 -20.55
CA GLN A 288 3.72 10.95 -20.84
C GLN A 288 4.45 10.34 -22.05
N PRO A 289 5.14 11.17 -22.86
CA PRO A 289 5.79 10.69 -24.07
C PRO A 289 6.93 9.68 -23.77
N GLN A 290 7.59 9.81 -22.64
CA GLN A 290 8.67 8.90 -22.21
C GLN A 290 8.16 7.58 -21.62
N THR A 291 6.84 7.41 -21.49
CA THR A 291 6.23 6.25 -20.85
C THR A 291 5.62 5.33 -21.88
N SER A 292 5.88 4.02 -21.76
CA SER A 292 5.25 2.98 -22.57
C SER A 292 4.64 1.88 -21.71
N LEU A 293 3.62 1.21 -22.26
CA LEU A 293 2.78 0.24 -21.58
C LEU A 293 2.96 -1.15 -22.19
N LEU A 294 3.40 -2.11 -21.39
CA LEU A 294 3.40 -3.52 -21.73
C LEU A 294 2.17 -4.18 -21.09
N PHE A 295 1.14 -4.42 -21.90
CA PHE A 295 -0.10 -5.02 -21.41
C PHE A 295 0.03 -6.53 -21.22
N GLY A 296 -0.44 -7.02 -20.07
CA GLY A 296 -0.53 -8.45 -19.77
C GLY A 296 -0.56 -8.74 -18.27
N ASP A 297 -0.68 -10.03 -17.92
CA ASP A 297 -0.36 -10.47 -16.57
C ASP A 297 1.13 -10.24 -16.29
N ALA A 298 1.48 -9.84 -15.07
CA ALA A 298 2.86 -9.47 -14.76
C ALA A 298 3.83 -10.64 -14.93
N LYS A 299 3.43 -11.87 -14.57
CA LYS A 299 4.27 -13.05 -14.71
C LYS A 299 4.47 -13.42 -16.17
N ASP A 300 3.40 -13.42 -16.95
CA ASP A 300 3.45 -13.76 -18.38
C ASP A 300 4.26 -12.73 -19.18
N SER A 301 4.04 -11.44 -18.92
CA SER A 301 4.77 -10.35 -19.57
C SER A 301 6.25 -10.37 -19.20
N LEU A 302 6.59 -10.54 -17.92
CA LEU A 302 8.00 -10.66 -17.49
C LEU A 302 8.66 -11.90 -18.10
N THR A 303 7.98 -13.04 -18.15
CA THR A 303 8.53 -14.27 -18.75
C THR A 303 8.88 -14.06 -20.23
N LYS A 304 8.02 -13.34 -20.98
CA LYS A 304 8.29 -12.98 -22.37
C LYS A 304 9.47 -12.02 -22.51
N VAL A 305 9.59 -11.03 -21.61
CA VAL A 305 10.72 -10.10 -21.59
C VAL A 305 12.02 -10.85 -21.28
N VAL A 306 12.04 -11.72 -20.26
CA VAL A 306 13.18 -12.58 -19.92
C VAL A 306 13.61 -13.43 -21.13
N ALA A 307 12.66 -14.09 -21.79
CA ALA A 307 12.95 -14.89 -22.98
C ALA A 307 13.53 -14.04 -24.12
N ALA A 308 13.02 -12.82 -24.33
CA ALA A 308 13.54 -11.90 -25.34
C ALA A 308 14.94 -11.38 -24.97
N VAL A 309 15.21 -11.06 -23.71
CA VAL A 309 16.54 -10.63 -23.23
C VAL A 309 17.57 -11.76 -23.38
N LYS A 310 17.19 -13.03 -23.17
CA LYS A 310 18.08 -14.18 -23.45
C LYS A 310 18.41 -14.33 -24.94
N GLY A 311 17.55 -13.83 -25.82
CA GLY A 311 17.73 -13.91 -27.28
C GLY A 311 18.55 -12.77 -27.88
N LEU A 312 18.92 -11.75 -27.08
CA LEU A 312 19.78 -10.62 -27.49
C LEU A 312 21.26 -10.96 -27.37
#